data_AF-A0ABD5F371-F1
#
_entry.id   AF-A0ABD5F371-F1
#
_cell.length_a   1.000
_cell.length_b   1.000
_cell.length_c   1.000
_cell.angle_alpha   90.00
_cell.angle_beta   90.00
_cell.angle_gamma   90.00
#
_symmetry.space_group_name_H-M   'P 1'
#
loop_
_entity.id
_entity.type
_entity.pdbx_description
1 polymer ?
#
loop_
_entity_poly.entity_id
_entity_poly.type
_entity_poly.pdbx_seq_one_letter_code
_entity_poly.pdbx_strand_id
1 'polypeptide(L)'
;MAATPEQPATTTPRRKAGRHRGEGQWAVGHHTPLNGNEQFKKDDDGLNVRTRIETIYSKRGFDSIDPNDLRGRMRWWGLYTQRKPGIDGGKTAVLEPEELDDKYFMLRVRIDGG
;
A
#
# COMPACT_ATOMS: atom_id res chain seq x y z
N MET A 1 -3.48 -34.25 -61.85
CA MET A 1 -4.38 -34.04 -60.70
C MET A 1 -3.52 -34.18 -59.43
N ALA A 2 -2.99 -33.09 -58.90
CA ALA A 2 -2.25 -33.11 -57.63
C ALA A 2 -3.00 -32.19 -56.65
N ALA A 3 -3.46 -32.78 -55.53
CA ALA A 3 -4.26 -32.10 -54.54
C ALA A 3 -3.39 -31.21 -53.64
N THR A 4 -3.82 -29.96 -53.47
CA THR A 4 -3.24 -29.00 -52.51
C THR A 4 -3.59 -29.41 -51.07
N PRO A 5 -2.67 -29.40 -50.11
CA PRO A 5 -3.01 -29.68 -48.72
C PRO A 5 -3.68 -28.45 -48.08
N GLU A 6 -4.83 -28.67 -47.46
CA GLU A 6 -5.61 -27.66 -46.74
C GLU A 6 -4.96 -27.36 -45.37
N GLN A 7 -4.69 -26.08 -45.11
CA GLN A 7 -4.03 -25.61 -43.89
C GLN A 7 -5.08 -25.40 -42.79
N PRO A 8 -4.91 -25.96 -41.58
CA PRO A 8 -5.93 -25.84 -40.52
C PRO A 8 -6.00 -24.40 -40.00
N ALA A 9 -7.22 -23.87 -39.95
CA ALA A 9 -7.50 -22.53 -39.44
C ALA A 9 -7.07 -22.40 -37.96
N THR A 10 -6.24 -21.41 -37.67
CA THR A 10 -5.77 -21.11 -36.32
C THR A 10 -6.88 -20.43 -35.55
N THR A 11 -7.54 -21.15 -34.64
CA THR A 11 -8.53 -20.58 -33.72
C THR A 11 -7.82 -19.67 -32.73
N THR A 12 -7.98 -18.35 -32.88
CA THR A 12 -7.52 -17.39 -31.88
C THR A 12 -8.26 -17.65 -30.56
N PRO A 13 -7.57 -17.89 -29.42
CA PRO A 13 -8.25 -18.09 -28.16
C PRO A 13 -8.96 -16.79 -27.78
N ARG A 14 -10.29 -16.79 -27.86
CA ARG A 14 -11.12 -15.71 -27.32
C ARG A 14 -10.84 -15.64 -25.82
N ARG A 15 -10.16 -14.58 -25.38
CA ARG A 15 -9.95 -14.28 -23.96
C ARG A 15 -11.31 -14.39 -23.28
N LYS A 16 -11.45 -15.34 -22.34
CA LYS A 16 -12.61 -15.38 -21.44
C LYS A 16 -12.69 -14.00 -20.83
N ALA A 17 -13.81 -13.30 -21.03
CA ALA A 17 -14.10 -12.08 -20.29
C ALA A 17 -14.03 -12.46 -18.81
N GLY A 18 -12.91 -12.13 -18.17
CA GLY A 18 -12.73 -12.38 -16.76
C GLY A 18 -13.88 -11.68 -16.06
N ARG A 19 -14.65 -12.43 -15.27
CA ARG A 19 -15.69 -11.90 -14.39
C ARG A 19 -15.09 -10.67 -13.71
N HIS A 20 -15.59 -9.47 -14.03
CA HIS A 20 -15.09 -8.22 -13.49
C HIS A 20 -14.96 -8.40 -11.98
N ARG A 21 -13.72 -8.46 -11.48
CA ARG A 21 -13.48 -8.49 -10.04
C ARG A 21 -13.96 -7.14 -9.53
N GLY A 22 -14.73 -7.13 -8.45
CA GLY A 22 -15.20 -5.88 -7.86
C GLY A 22 -14.02 -4.98 -7.52
N GLU A 23 -14.12 -3.69 -7.82
CA GLU A 23 -13.04 -2.70 -7.65
C GLU A 23 -12.91 -2.21 -6.18
N GLY A 24 -13.30 -3.02 -5.20
CA GLY A 24 -13.23 -2.66 -3.77
C GLY A 24 -14.26 -1.64 -3.29
N GLN A 25 -15.24 -1.30 -4.14
CA GLN A 25 -16.27 -0.31 -3.85
C GLN A 25 -17.30 -0.82 -2.84
N TRP A 26 -17.32 -0.25 -1.63
CA TRP A 26 -18.25 -0.66 -0.57
C TRP A 26 -19.71 -0.40 -0.91
N ALA A 27 -20.02 0.68 -1.64
CA ALA A 27 -21.39 1.03 -2.02
C ALA A 27 -22.09 -0.02 -2.91
N VAL A 28 -21.30 -0.85 -3.61
CA VAL A 28 -21.80 -1.95 -4.45
C VAL A 28 -21.59 -3.32 -3.78
N GLY A 29 -21.34 -3.33 -2.47
CA GLY A 29 -21.24 -4.54 -1.64
C GLY A 29 -19.88 -5.24 -1.66
N HIS A 30 -18.83 -4.60 -2.19
CA HIS A 30 -17.48 -5.17 -2.17
C HIS A 30 -16.71 -4.74 -0.91
N HIS A 31 -16.76 -5.56 0.15
CA HIS A 31 -16.08 -5.32 1.44
C HIS A 31 -14.82 -6.16 1.66
N THR A 32 -14.42 -6.96 0.66
CA THR A 32 -13.20 -7.75 0.73
C THR A 32 -12.01 -6.84 0.47
N PRO A 33 -11.00 -6.80 1.36
CA PRO A 33 -9.79 -6.03 1.13
C PRO A 33 -9.03 -6.60 -0.07
N LEU A 34 -8.59 -5.74 -0.97
CA LEU A 34 -7.88 -6.08 -2.20
C LEU A 34 -6.38 -5.75 -2.15
N ASN A 35 -5.95 -5.00 -1.14
CA ASN A 35 -4.56 -4.62 -0.92
C ASN A 35 -4.21 -4.57 0.58
N GLY A 36 -2.92 -4.49 0.89
CA GLY A 36 -2.42 -4.41 2.27
C GLY A 36 -2.98 -3.19 3.02
N ASN A 37 -3.18 -2.06 2.33
CA ASN A 37 -3.74 -0.86 2.94
C ASN A 37 -5.18 -1.04 3.41
N GLU A 38 -6.00 -1.76 2.66
CA GLU A 38 -7.37 -2.10 3.04
C GLU A 38 -7.39 -3.14 4.15
N GLN A 39 -6.47 -4.11 4.11
CA GLN A 39 -6.36 -5.12 5.16
C GLN A 39 -6.04 -4.47 6.52
N PHE A 40 -4.97 -3.67 6.62
CA PHE A 40 -4.62 -3.10 7.93
C PHE A 40 -5.66 -2.12 8.48
N LYS A 41 -6.40 -1.42 7.59
CA LYS A 41 -7.54 -0.55 7.95
C LYS A 41 -8.75 -1.36 8.44
N LYS A 42 -8.92 -2.58 7.93
CA LYS A 42 -9.95 -3.50 8.38
C LYS A 42 -9.59 -4.11 9.75
N ASP A 43 -8.30 -4.36 9.99
CA ASP A 43 -7.82 -4.99 11.21
C ASP A 43 -7.93 -4.07 12.44
N ASP A 44 -7.67 -2.77 12.30
CA ASP A 44 -7.75 -1.78 13.38
C ASP A 44 -7.97 -0.37 12.81
N ASP A 45 -8.71 0.47 13.53
CA ASP A 45 -8.89 1.87 13.17
C ASP A 45 -7.53 2.60 13.21
N GLY A 46 -7.23 3.38 12.16
CA GLY A 46 -6.00 4.14 12.05
C GLY A 46 -5.79 5.11 13.22
N LEU A 47 -6.86 5.64 13.81
CA LEU A 47 -6.79 6.56 14.94
C LEU A 47 -6.34 5.90 16.24
N ASN A 48 -6.57 4.60 16.41
CA ASN A 48 -6.24 3.85 17.63
C ASN A 48 -4.74 3.75 17.91
N VAL A 49 -3.90 4.00 16.89
CA VAL A 49 -2.43 4.00 17.03
C VAL A 49 -1.93 5.00 18.08
N ARG A 50 -2.71 6.06 18.40
CA ARG A 50 -2.35 7.06 19.42
C ARG A 50 -1.97 6.42 20.75
N THR A 51 -2.77 5.46 21.22
CA THR A 51 -2.52 4.78 22.50
C THR A 51 -1.18 4.05 22.47
N ARG A 52 -0.84 3.38 21.36
CA ARG A 52 0.44 2.67 21.22
C ARG A 52 1.62 3.63 21.13
N ILE A 53 1.45 4.77 20.44
CA ILE A 53 2.44 5.85 20.40
C ILE A 53 2.77 6.34 21.81
N GLU A 54 1.75 6.70 22.59
CA GLU A 54 1.92 7.29 23.92
C GLU A 54 2.46 6.28 24.94
N THR A 55 2.02 5.02 24.88
CA THR A 55 2.30 4.02 25.93
C THR A 55 3.51 3.14 25.64
N ILE A 56 3.86 2.90 24.38
CA ILE A 56 4.90 1.95 23.95
C ILE A 56 5.99 2.68 23.16
N TYR A 57 5.66 3.23 21.99
CA TYR A 57 6.66 3.67 21.01
C TYR A 57 7.46 4.88 21.47
N SER A 58 6.81 5.83 22.13
CA SER A 58 7.48 7.00 22.72
C SER A 58 8.53 6.63 23.78
N LYS A 59 8.38 5.45 24.42
CA LYS A 59 9.26 4.99 25.50
C LYS A 59 10.35 4.04 25.00
N ARG A 60 10.04 3.24 23.98
CA ARG A 60 10.93 2.19 23.46
C ARG A 60 11.69 2.60 22.20
N GLY A 61 11.35 3.73 21.59
CA GLY A 61 12.04 4.28 20.43
C GLY A 61 11.56 3.71 19.09
N PHE A 62 12.20 4.16 18.01
CA PHE A 62 11.76 3.93 16.62
C PHE A 62 11.67 2.44 16.25
N ASP A 63 12.67 1.64 16.62
CA ASP A 63 12.74 0.22 16.24
C ASP A 63 11.65 -0.64 16.88
N SER A 64 10.93 -0.09 17.87
CA SER A 64 9.80 -0.77 18.53
C SER A 64 8.47 -0.64 17.79
N ILE A 65 8.40 0.17 16.73
CA ILE A 65 7.16 0.48 16.02
C ILE A 65 6.79 -0.65 15.07
N ASP A 66 5.53 -1.09 15.12
CA ASP A 66 5.01 -2.07 14.16
C ASP A 66 5.07 -1.50 12.72
N PRO A 67 5.52 -2.26 11.70
CA PRO A 67 5.62 -1.77 10.33
C PRO A 67 4.32 -1.21 9.73
N ASN A 68 3.15 -1.80 10.06
CA ASN A 68 1.86 -1.30 9.58
C ASN A 68 1.45 0.01 10.30
N ASP A 69 1.85 0.15 11.56
CA ASP A 69 1.68 1.42 12.27
C ASP A 69 2.60 2.50 11.69
N LEU A 70 3.87 2.17 11.47
CA LEU A 70 4.89 3.10 10.96
C LEU A 70 4.52 3.67 9.59
N ARG A 71 4.18 2.81 8.63
CA ARG A 71 3.93 3.21 7.23
C ARG A 71 2.46 3.44 6.90
N GLY A 72 1.56 3.04 7.79
CA GLY A 72 0.11 3.14 7.61
C GLY A 72 -0.54 4.05 8.64
N ARG A 73 -0.72 3.54 9.87
CA ARG A 73 -1.61 4.16 10.86
C ARG A 73 -1.11 5.50 11.39
N MET A 74 0.20 5.68 11.58
CA MET A 74 0.79 6.95 12.03
C MET A 74 0.46 8.15 11.13
N ARG A 75 0.18 7.91 9.84
CA ARG A 75 -0.22 8.97 8.89
C ARG A 75 -1.57 9.61 9.24
N TRP A 76 -2.45 8.90 9.95
CA TRP A 76 -3.70 9.47 10.48
C TRP A 76 -3.46 10.56 11.53
N TRP A 77 -2.30 10.54 12.19
CA TRP A 77 -1.84 11.56 13.12
C TRP A 77 -0.83 12.53 12.51
N GLY A 78 -0.72 12.56 11.17
CA GLY A 78 0.19 13.46 10.46
C GLY A 78 1.68 13.12 10.62
N LEU A 79 2.02 11.93 11.12
CA LEU A 79 3.40 11.46 11.27
C LEU A 79 3.80 10.62 10.04
N TYR A 80 4.84 11.07 9.35
CA TYR A 80 5.41 10.40 8.18
C TYR A 80 6.89 10.14 8.40
N THR A 81 7.40 8.98 7.99
CA THR A 81 8.85 8.73 7.97
C THR A 81 9.54 9.73 7.04
N GLN A 82 10.69 10.25 7.46
CA GLN A 82 11.54 11.06 6.58
C GLN A 82 12.35 10.15 5.64
N ARG A 83 12.77 10.71 4.51
CA ARG A 83 13.68 10.01 3.61
C ARG A 83 15.07 9.95 4.21
N LYS A 84 15.66 8.76 4.26
CA LYS A 84 17.03 8.54 4.71
C LYS A 84 18.03 9.31 3.84
N PRO A 85 19.00 10.02 4.45
CA PRO A 85 20.00 10.76 3.70
C PRO A 85 20.94 9.81 2.92
N GLY A 86 21.56 10.32 1.87
CA GLY A 86 22.52 9.57 1.05
C GLY A 86 21.91 8.64 -0.01
N ILE A 87 20.59 8.69 -0.22
CA ILE A 87 19.92 7.91 -1.27
C ILE A 87 19.74 8.78 -2.51
N ASP A 88 20.44 8.41 -3.59
CA ASP A 88 20.32 9.07 -4.89
C ASP A 88 18.87 9.05 -5.43
N GLY A 89 18.50 10.09 -6.18
CA GLY A 89 17.15 10.27 -6.71
C GLY A 89 16.69 9.10 -7.58
N GLY A 90 17.59 8.51 -8.37
CA GLY A 90 17.28 7.39 -9.28
C GLY A 90 16.92 6.08 -8.57
N LYS A 91 17.22 5.94 -7.28
CA LYS A 91 16.95 4.72 -6.51
C LYS A 91 15.56 4.69 -5.87
N THR A 92 14.83 5.80 -5.91
CA THR A 92 13.53 5.95 -5.22
C THR A 92 12.45 4.99 -5.72
N ALA A 93 12.46 4.63 -7.01
CA ALA A 93 11.49 3.73 -7.61
C ALA A 93 11.91 2.25 -7.56
N VAL A 94 13.10 1.96 -7.04
CA VAL A 94 13.73 0.63 -7.08
C VAL A 94 13.87 0.05 -5.68
N LEU A 95 14.19 0.89 -4.69
CA LEU A 95 14.34 0.46 -3.31
C LEU A 95 12.99 0.17 -2.67
N GLU A 96 12.99 -0.78 -1.74
CA GLU A 96 11.81 -1.05 -0.93
C GLU A 96 11.52 0.14 0.01
N PRO A 97 10.25 0.38 0.38
CA PRO A 97 9.87 1.49 1.26
C PRO A 97 10.68 1.54 2.56
N GLU A 98 10.95 0.37 3.14
CA GLU A 98 11.76 0.19 4.35
C GLU A 98 13.17 0.76 4.23
N GLU A 99 13.77 0.70 3.04
CA GLU A 99 15.14 1.16 2.79
C GLU A 99 15.21 2.68 2.60
N LEU A 100 14.07 3.29 2.24
CA LEU A 100 13.94 4.73 2.07
C LEU A 100 13.68 5.46 3.39
N ASP A 101 13.18 4.77 4.41
CA ASP A 101 12.79 5.36 5.68
C ASP A 101 13.99 5.70 6.58
N ASP A 102 13.96 6.90 7.17
CA ASP A 102 14.83 7.30 8.28
C ASP A 102 14.14 7.10 9.64
N LYS A 103 14.91 7.16 10.72
CA LYS A 103 14.44 7.07 12.11
C LYS A 103 13.71 8.32 12.62
N TYR A 104 13.62 9.37 11.80
CA TYR A 104 12.98 10.64 12.14
C TYR A 104 11.65 10.80 11.39
N PHE A 105 10.77 11.61 11.96
CA PHE A 105 9.45 11.88 11.41
C PHE A 105 9.32 13.29 10.87
N MET A 106 8.65 13.44 9.73
CA MET A 106 8.01 14.68 9.35
C MET A 106 6.64 14.71 10.04
N LEU A 107 6.37 15.78 10.78
CA LEU A 107 5.09 16.02 11.42
C LEU A 107 4.32 17.09 10.67
N ARG A 108 3.12 16.74 10.21
CA ARG A 108 2.18 17.68 9.60
C ARG A 108 1.17 18.15 10.65
N VAL A 109 1.21 19.43 10.97
CA VAL A 109 0.20 20.08 11.80
C VAL A 109 -1.01 20.43 10.93
N ARG A 110 -2.21 20.01 11.36
CA ARG A 110 -3.46 20.46 10.74
C ARG A 110 -3.80 21.86 11.27
N ILE A 111 -3.92 22.83 10.36
CA ILE A 111 -4.36 24.19 10.68
C ILE A 111 -5.61 24.46 9.83
N ASP A 112 -6.77 24.40 10.47
CA ASP A 112 -8.04 24.66 9.81
C ASP A 112 -8.20 26.17 9.60
N GLY A 113 -8.29 26.60 8.34
CA GLY A 113 -8.40 28.02 7.98
C GLY A 113 -7.08 28.76 7.72
N GLY A 114 -5.93 28.08 7.85
CA GLY A 114 -4.61 28.65 7.58
C GLY A 114 -3.79 28.94 8.83
#